data_AF-A0A7X9AHW0-F1
#
_entry.id   AF-A0A7X9AHW0-F1
#
_cell.length_a   1.000
_cell.length_b   1.000
_cell.length_c   1.000
_cell.angle_alpha   90.00
_cell.angle_beta   90.00
_cell.angle_gamma   90.00
#
_symmetry.space_group_name_H-M   'P 1'
#
loop_
_entity.id
_entity.type
_entity.pdbx_description
1 polymer ?
#
loop_
_entity_poly.entity_id
_entity_poly.type
_entity_poly.pdbx_seq_one_letter_code
_entity_poly.pdbx_strand_id
1 'polypeptide(L)'
;MMRRSIDLGIDDLYKYLYFAVLKFEYDPLHRQGTSAKNDMLGGFVDRWINKFSEELVFNRILIPEKDYKVIVDFFIYNNEADKNAPDVLGLTTADNRVIRFAEFRDTTWIPVQNMPWIEVKTCKRSQAMFGIRDSQMDDDHYYIIAEADLIPNYLKAAFKDQVFKSSILDEIKMNDKFIASNPNTLILQPRKIRGHSGDIGSLELIGVFKGKDIKRYGNCCIQGQSPYYLRNIEQIDKLVRGAEYNYQFKLDKYNLYGDPDHIKIRIDNNKNILVKKVNKTTIYIETIGPAAINGTILEPNKYYKLVFAKFERNSSWIEYIAHKNTFDGLQDRSEELIRIFDSLI
;
A
#
# COMPACT_ATOMS: atom_id res chain seq x y z
N MET A 1 16.27 10.37 -2.67
CA MET A 1 16.72 9.09 -2.09
C MET A 1 16.11 8.00 -2.93
N MET A 2 16.89 7.03 -3.41
CA MET A 2 16.34 5.88 -4.14
C MET A 2 15.59 5.01 -3.12
N ARG A 3 14.33 4.66 -3.40
CA ARG A 3 13.56 3.79 -2.52
C ARG A 3 14.18 2.39 -2.53
N ARG A 4 14.14 1.73 -1.38
CA ARG A 4 14.68 0.37 -1.22
C ARG A 4 13.59 -0.64 -1.56
N SER A 5 13.86 -1.57 -2.46
CA SER A 5 12.92 -2.60 -2.91
C SER A 5 13.56 -3.98 -2.97
N ILE A 6 12.72 -5.00 -2.93
CA ILE A 6 13.08 -6.40 -3.15
C ILE A 6 12.11 -7.03 -4.14
N ASP A 7 12.62 -7.99 -4.90
CA ASP A 7 11.78 -8.92 -5.66
C ASP A 7 11.26 -10.02 -4.73
N LEU A 8 10.03 -10.44 -4.99
CA LEU A 8 9.33 -11.47 -4.24
C LEU A 8 9.18 -12.73 -5.09
N GLY A 9 9.54 -13.87 -4.49
CA GLY A 9 9.18 -15.20 -4.99
C GLY A 9 7.97 -15.77 -4.25
N ILE A 10 7.44 -16.90 -4.72
CA ILE A 10 6.34 -17.56 -4.01
C ILE A 10 6.75 -18.09 -2.63
N ASP A 11 8.03 -18.45 -2.48
CA ASP A 11 8.61 -18.93 -1.21
C ASP A 11 8.50 -17.88 -0.10
N ASP A 12 8.60 -16.61 -0.46
CA ASP A 12 8.40 -15.49 0.47
C ASP A 12 6.97 -15.44 1.03
N LEU A 13 6.00 -16.05 0.33
CA LEU A 13 4.59 -16.04 0.73
C LEU A 13 4.14 -17.30 1.48
N TYR A 14 4.87 -18.41 1.42
CA TYR A 14 4.38 -19.69 1.95
C TYR A 14 4.01 -19.65 3.43
N LYS A 15 4.81 -19.00 4.26
CA LYS A 15 4.50 -18.84 5.69
C LYS A 15 3.16 -18.10 5.90
N TYR A 16 2.91 -17.06 5.12
CA TYR A 16 1.71 -16.23 5.23
C TYR A 16 0.48 -16.92 4.63
N LEU A 17 0.66 -17.68 3.55
CA LEU A 17 -0.38 -18.55 3.00
C LEU A 17 -0.78 -19.62 4.02
N TYR A 18 0.21 -20.28 4.64
CA TYR A 18 -0.06 -21.25 5.70
C TYR A 18 -0.80 -20.61 6.87
N PHE A 19 -0.36 -19.45 7.33
CA PHE A 19 -1.05 -18.72 8.39
C PHE A 19 -2.49 -18.33 8.00
N ALA A 20 -2.74 -17.88 6.77
CA ALA A 20 -4.08 -17.55 6.31
C ALA A 20 -5.00 -18.77 6.30
N VAL A 21 -4.51 -19.94 5.88
CA VAL A 21 -5.25 -21.21 5.95
C VAL A 21 -5.51 -21.60 7.40
N LEU A 22 -4.48 -21.56 8.26
CA LEU A 22 -4.58 -21.88 9.68
C LEU A 22 -5.59 -20.95 10.38
N LYS A 23 -5.52 -19.65 10.15
CA LYS A 23 -6.48 -18.68 10.69
C LYS A 23 -7.90 -18.93 10.17
N PHE A 24 -8.06 -19.28 8.89
CA PHE A 24 -9.37 -19.63 8.35
C PHE A 24 -9.99 -20.81 9.10
N GLU A 25 -9.22 -21.87 9.39
CA GLU A 25 -9.70 -23.05 10.09
C GLU A 25 -10.08 -22.77 11.55
N TYR A 26 -9.26 -21.99 12.27
CA TYR A 26 -9.41 -21.81 13.72
C TYR A 26 -10.14 -20.53 14.16
N ASP A 27 -10.39 -19.58 13.26
CA ASP A 27 -11.02 -18.29 13.58
C ASP A 27 -12.32 -18.08 12.77
N PRO A 28 -13.40 -18.83 13.09
CA PRO A 28 -14.63 -18.82 12.30
C PRO A 28 -15.35 -17.46 12.31
N LEU A 29 -15.12 -16.62 13.33
CA LEU A 29 -15.74 -15.29 13.40
C LEU A 29 -15.25 -14.36 12.29
N HIS A 30 -13.95 -14.40 11.95
CA HIS A 30 -13.40 -13.51 10.91
C HIS A 30 -13.64 -13.99 9.48
N ARG A 31 -14.24 -15.18 9.30
CA ARG A 31 -14.71 -15.63 7.99
C ARG A 31 -15.80 -14.70 7.46
N GLN A 32 -16.63 -14.17 8.35
CA GLN A 32 -17.54 -13.08 8.03
C GLN A 32 -16.71 -11.80 7.95
N GLY A 33 -16.55 -11.24 6.75
CA GLY A 33 -15.95 -9.91 6.63
C GLY A 33 -16.80 -8.85 7.33
N THR A 34 -16.36 -7.60 7.31
CA THR A 34 -17.20 -6.44 7.68
C THR A 34 -18.39 -6.22 6.73
N SER A 35 -18.59 -7.10 5.74
CA SER A 35 -19.75 -7.15 4.86
C SER A 35 -20.45 -8.50 5.05
N ALA A 36 -21.76 -8.58 4.77
CA ALA A 36 -22.60 -9.79 4.92
C ALA A 36 -22.18 -11.00 4.04
N LYS A 37 -20.96 -11.02 3.52
CA LYS A 37 -20.35 -12.13 2.78
C LYS A 37 -19.55 -13.00 3.75
N ASN A 38 -19.91 -14.28 3.79
CA ASN A 38 -19.13 -15.33 4.41
C ASN A 38 -18.02 -15.72 3.42
N ASP A 39 -16.78 -15.28 3.67
CA ASP A 39 -15.68 -15.59 2.77
C ASP A 39 -15.39 -17.09 2.81
N MET A 40 -15.26 -17.68 1.62
CA MET A 40 -14.57 -18.96 1.45
C MET A 40 -13.05 -18.72 1.46
N LEU A 41 -12.27 -19.79 1.64
CA LEU A 41 -10.81 -19.72 1.80
C LEU A 41 -10.10 -18.80 0.79
N GLY A 42 -10.49 -18.82 -0.49
CA GLY A 42 -9.87 -17.96 -1.51
C GLY A 42 -10.01 -16.47 -1.24
N GLY A 43 -11.18 -16.00 -0.82
CA GLY A 43 -11.38 -14.59 -0.43
C GLY A 43 -10.67 -14.24 0.87
N PHE A 44 -10.63 -15.20 1.80
CA PHE A 44 -9.92 -15.04 3.07
C PHE A 44 -8.40 -14.91 2.86
N VAL A 45 -7.80 -15.72 2.00
CA VAL A 45 -6.37 -15.62 1.64
C VAL A 45 -6.05 -14.24 1.06
N ASP A 46 -6.85 -13.73 0.13
CA ASP A 46 -6.61 -12.39 -0.45
C ASP A 46 -6.63 -11.27 0.59
N ARG A 47 -7.45 -11.42 1.65
CA ARG A 47 -7.52 -10.46 2.75
C ARG A 47 -6.28 -10.50 3.66
N TRP A 48 -5.81 -11.70 3.99
CA TRP A 48 -4.76 -11.89 5.02
C TRP A 48 -3.35 -11.97 4.46
N ILE A 49 -3.17 -12.18 3.16
CA ILE A 49 -1.85 -12.36 2.56
C ILE A 49 -0.95 -11.14 2.76
N ASN A 50 -1.50 -9.91 2.77
CA ASN A 50 -0.73 -8.67 2.92
C ASN A 50 0.12 -8.62 4.19
N LYS A 51 -0.15 -9.47 5.18
CA LYS A 51 0.68 -9.70 6.36
C LYS A 51 2.15 -9.99 6.03
N PHE A 52 2.46 -10.48 4.83
CA PHE A 52 3.86 -10.66 4.40
C PHE A 52 4.70 -9.40 4.56
N SER A 53 4.08 -8.24 4.35
CA SER A 53 4.77 -6.95 4.40
C SER A 53 5.21 -6.59 5.82
N GLU A 54 4.53 -7.06 6.86
CA GLU A 54 4.80 -6.74 8.26
C GLU A 54 6.18 -7.22 8.71
N GLU A 55 6.68 -8.31 8.11
CA GLU A 55 8.00 -8.85 8.42
C GLU A 55 9.02 -8.57 7.31
N LEU A 56 8.65 -8.76 6.03
CA LEU A 56 9.61 -8.68 4.92
C LEU A 56 10.18 -7.26 4.74
N VAL A 57 9.40 -6.22 5.04
CA VAL A 57 9.89 -4.83 4.98
C VAL A 57 11.02 -4.58 5.99
N PHE A 58 11.05 -5.31 7.09
CA PHE A 58 12.14 -5.23 8.05
C PHE A 58 13.28 -6.14 7.63
N ASN A 59 13.01 -7.44 7.63
CA ASN A 59 14.05 -8.47 7.57
C ASN A 59 14.75 -8.55 6.20
N ARG A 60 14.16 -8.01 5.13
CA ARG A 60 14.77 -8.01 3.79
C ARG A 60 15.07 -6.61 3.24
N ILE A 61 14.53 -5.54 3.83
CA ILE A 61 14.75 -4.17 3.35
C ILE A 61 15.43 -3.26 4.39
N LEU A 62 14.90 -3.15 5.61
CA LEU A 62 15.45 -2.22 6.63
C LEU A 62 16.68 -2.77 7.33
N ILE A 63 16.67 -4.05 7.70
CA ILE A 63 17.71 -4.71 8.52
C ILE A 63 18.22 -6.03 7.90
N PRO A 64 18.48 -6.12 6.59
CA PRO A 64 18.80 -7.40 5.92
C PRO A 64 20.09 -8.07 6.42
N GLU A 65 21.05 -7.30 6.94
CA GLU A 65 22.37 -7.77 7.37
C GLU A 65 22.51 -7.87 8.90
N LYS A 66 21.42 -7.63 9.65
CA LYS A 66 21.44 -7.66 11.11
C LYS A 66 21.32 -9.10 11.62
N ASP A 67 21.93 -9.36 12.77
CA ASP A 67 21.89 -10.64 13.49
C ASP A 67 20.62 -10.81 14.34
N TYR A 68 19.61 -9.99 14.08
CA TYR A 68 18.30 -10.05 14.69
C TYR A 68 17.21 -9.85 13.63
N LYS A 69 16.00 -10.32 13.95
CA LYS A 69 14.82 -10.24 13.09
C LYS A 69 13.64 -9.70 13.87
N VAL A 70 12.71 -9.05 13.18
CA VAL A 70 11.43 -8.70 13.79
C VAL A 70 10.59 -9.95 14.04
N ILE A 71 9.80 -9.90 15.13
CA ILE A 71 8.77 -10.88 15.47
C ILE A 71 7.43 -10.23 15.14
N VAL A 72 6.64 -10.85 14.26
CA VAL A 72 5.28 -10.40 13.91
C VAL A 72 4.23 -11.30 14.55
N ASP A 73 3.00 -10.81 14.68
CA ASP A 73 1.92 -11.53 15.33
C ASP A 73 1.38 -12.69 14.48
N PHE A 74 1.56 -13.94 14.90
CA PHE A 74 0.90 -15.12 14.31
C PHE A 74 -0.07 -15.81 15.28
N PHE A 75 -0.52 -15.15 16.34
CA PHE A 75 -1.50 -15.71 17.27
C PHE A 75 -2.89 -15.82 16.64
N ILE A 76 -3.64 -16.82 17.09
CA ILE A 76 -5.07 -16.94 16.82
C ILE A 76 -5.82 -16.60 18.11
N TYR A 77 -6.59 -15.51 18.06
CA TYR A 77 -7.32 -15.00 19.21
C TYR A 77 -8.72 -15.59 19.30
N ASN A 78 -9.12 -15.98 20.52
CA ASN A 78 -10.51 -16.29 20.83
C ASN A 78 -11.37 -15.01 20.83
N ASN A 79 -12.64 -15.11 21.19
CA ASN A 79 -13.59 -13.99 21.11
C ASN A 79 -13.51 -13.01 22.29
N GLU A 80 -12.82 -13.39 23.36
CA GLU A 80 -12.67 -12.59 24.57
C GLU A 80 -11.45 -11.67 24.48
N ALA A 81 -10.49 -11.99 23.61
CA ALA A 81 -9.29 -11.21 23.38
C ALA A 81 -9.53 -10.02 22.44
N ASP A 82 -8.91 -8.90 22.78
CA ASP A 82 -8.64 -7.78 21.90
C ASP A 82 -7.65 -8.23 20.82
N LYS A 83 -8.04 -7.97 19.57
CA LYS A 83 -7.37 -8.48 18.37
C LYS A 83 -6.53 -7.42 17.68
N ASN A 84 -6.28 -6.29 18.37
CA ASN A 84 -5.45 -5.18 17.89
C ASN A 84 -4.01 -5.33 18.39
N ALA A 85 -3.34 -6.41 18.01
CA ALA A 85 -1.91 -6.54 18.22
C ALA A 85 -1.15 -5.50 17.36
N PRO A 86 -0.01 -4.96 17.84
CA PRO A 86 0.90 -4.26 16.95
C PRO A 86 1.42 -5.22 15.88
N ASP A 87 1.68 -4.71 14.69
CA ASP A 87 2.16 -5.52 13.56
C ASP A 87 3.54 -6.14 13.84
N VAL A 88 4.36 -5.48 14.68
CA VAL A 88 5.63 -6.01 15.21
C VAL A 88 5.59 -6.13 16.73
N LEU A 89 5.74 -7.35 17.24
CA LEU A 89 5.71 -7.69 18.67
C LEU A 89 7.07 -7.56 19.37
N GLY A 90 8.18 -7.56 18.62
CA GLY A 90 9.52 -7.55 19.20
C GLY A 90 10.64 -7.90 18.23
N LEU A 91 11.81 -8.23 18.79
CA LEU A 91 12.98 -8.74 18.06
C LEU A 91 13.38 -10.12 18.59
N THR A 92 13.90 -10.96 17.71
CA THR A 92 14.66 -12.17 18.06
C THR A 92 16.08 -12.06 17.55
N THR A 93 17.05 -12.32 18.41
CA THR A 93 18.47 -12.37 18.06
C THR A 93 18.87 -13.74 17.52
N ALA A 94 20.07 -13.85 16.94
CA ALA A 94 20.63 -15.09 16.41
C ALA A 94 20.80 -16.19 17.48
N ASP A 95 20.99 -15.84 18.75
CA ASP A 95 21.03 -16.75 19.89
C ASP A 95 19.64 -17.05 20.50
N ASN A 96 18.56 -16.64 19.82
CA ASN A 96 17.15 -16.82 20.22
C ASN A 96 16.72 -16.04 21.47
N ARG A 97 17.44 -15.00 21.89
CA ARG A 97 16.94 -14.06 22.90
C ARG A 97 15.81 -13.22 22.29
N VAL A 98 14.71 -13.12 23.03
CA VAL A 98 13.51 -12.37 22.63
C VAL A 98 13.45 -11.03 23.38
N ILE A 99 13.35 -9.94 22.63
CA ILE A 99 13.12 -8.60 23.14
C ILE A 99 11.69 -8.20 22.77
N ARG A 100 10.85 -7.99 23.78
CA ARG A 100 9.42 -7.74 23.62
C ARG A 100 9.15 -6.25 23.51
N PHE A 101 8.36 -5.84 22.51
CA PHE A 101 7.85 -4.49 22.38
C PHE A 101 6.44 -4.33 22.95
N ALA A 102 5.65 -5.38 22.88
CA ALA A 102 4.34 -5.47 23.48
C ALA A 102 4.18 -6.81 24.20
N GLU A 103 3.27 -6.86 25.17
CA GLU A 103 2.87 -8.09 25.83
C GLU A 103 1.34 -8.19 25.90
N PHE A 104 0.83 -9.39 25.68
CA PHE A 104 -0.59 -9.65 25.88
C PHE A 104 -0.85 -9.91 27.36
N ARG A 105 -1.72 -9.12 27.98
CA ARG A 105 -2.11 -9.25 29.38
C ARG A 105 -3.62 -9.24 29.49
N ASP A 106 -4.14 -10.23 30.21
CA ASP A 106 -5.57 -10.50 30.37
C ASP A 106 -6.26 -10.71 29.02
N THR A 107 -6.81 -9.64 28.44
CA THR A 107 -7.52 -9.67 27.17
C THR A 107 -6.99 -8.64 26.17
N THR A 108 -5.86 -7.96 26.40
CA THR A 108 -5.37 -6.91 25.47
C THR A 108 -3.85 -6.83 25.39
N TRP A 109 -3.36 -6.19 24.33
CA TRP A 109 -1.95 -5.91 24.11
C TRP A 109 -1.55 -4.61 24.79
N ILE A 110 -0.54 -4.67 25.64
CA ILE A 110 0.01 -3.50 26.32
C ILE A 110 1.44 -3.23 25.84
N PRO A 111 1.81 -1.96 25.64
CA PRO A 111 3.18 -1.59 25.27
C PRO A 111 4.14 -1.88 26.44
N VAL A 112 5.31 -2.44 26.11
CA VAL A 112 6.43 -2.51 27.06
C VAL A 112 7.06 -1.13 27.15
N GLN A 113 7.33 -0.68 28.38
CA GLN A 113 7.88 0.66 28.61
C GLN A 113 9.19 0.89 27.84
N ASN A 114 9.30 2.06 27.20
CA ASN A 114 10.45 2.47 26.38
C ASN A 114 10.73 1.61 25.14
N MET A 115 9.78 0.77 24.74
CA MET A 115 9.88 -0.02 23.50
C MET A 115 9.06 0.63 22.37
N PRO A 116 9.48 0.47 21.11
CA PRO A 116 8.75 1.04 19.99
C PRO A 116 7.42 0.31 19.76
N TRP A 117 6.35 1.06 19.49
CA TRP A 117 5.12 0.52 18.91
C TRP A 117 5.14 0.72 17.40
N ILE A 118 4.78 -0.31 16.64
CA ILE A 118 5.05 -0.38 15.21
C ILE A 118 3.82 -0.89 14.45
N GLU A 119 3.40 -0.13 13.45
CA GLU A 119 2.32 -0.45 12.52
C GLU A 119 2.85 -0.43 11.08
N VAL A 120 2.42 -1.37 10.26
CA VAL A 120 2.78 -1.47 8.85
C VAL A 120 1.53 -1.24 8.00
N LYS A 121 1.64 -0.33 7.02
CA LYS A 121 0.58 -0.07 6.04
C LYS A 121 1.09 -0.33 4.65
N THR A 122 0.43 -1.26 3.98
CA THR A 122 0.80 -1.71 2.64
C THR A 122 -0.20 -1.24 1.61
N CYS A 123 0.32 -0.56 0.59
CA CYS A 123 -0.44 -0.06 -0.54
C CYS A 123 -0.17 -0.94 -1.76
N LYS A 124 -1.18 -1.22 -2.58
CA LYS A 124 -0.93 -1.80 -3.91
C LYS A 124 -0.30 -0.76 -4.83
N ARG A 125 0.52 -1.16 -5.80
CA ARG A 125 1.09 -0.26 -6.83
C ARG A 125 0.04 0.62 -7.50
N SER A 126 -1.14 0.07 -7.77
CA SER A 126 -2.28 0.77 -8.39
C SER A 126 -3.00 1.76 -7.47
N GLN A 127 -2.79 1.69 -6.16
CA GLN A 127 -3.38 2.62 -5.19
C GLN A 127 -2.47 3.84 -5.02
N ALA A 128 -3.03 5.04 -5.18
CA ALA A 128 -2.29 6.29 -4.97
C ALA A 128 -2.27 6.74 -3.50
N MET A 129 -3.20 6.21 -2.70
CA MET A 129 -3.57 6.72 -1.39
C MET A 129 -3.46 5.63 -0.33
N PHE A 130 -3.11 6.03 0.89
CA PHE A 130 -3.29 5.22 2.08
C PHE A 130 -3.97 6.03 3.18
N GLY A 131 -4.58 5.32 4.13
CA GLY A 131 -5.28 5.90 5.26
C GLY A 131 -4.93 5.18 6.55
N ILE A 132 -4.81 5.94 7.63
CA ILE A 132 -4.64 5.43 9.00
C ILE A 132 -5.78 6.00 9.83
N ARG A 133 -6.50 5.13 10.56
CA ARG A 133 -7.57 5.57 11.44
C ARG A 133 -6.98 6.38 12.58
N ASP A 134 -7.68 7.45 12.96
CA ASP A 134 -7.26 8.28 14.10
C ASP A 134 -7.17 7.45 15.39
N SER A 135 -8.09 6.48 15.58
CA SER A 135 -8.07 5.56 16.72
C SER A 135 -6.87 4.60 16.76
N GLN A 136 -6.11 4.48 15.67
CA GLN A 136 -4.90 3.67 15.55
C GLN A 136 -3.65 4.55 15.53
N MET A 137 -3.79 5.86 15.76
CA MET A 137 -2.73 6.84 15.55
C MET A 137 -2.25 7.54 16.82
N ASP A 138 -1.03 7.22 17.23
CA ASP A 138 -0.30 7.89 18.29
C ASP A 138 0.93 8.63 17.73
N ASP A 139 1.27 9.77 18.31
CA ASP A 139 2.33 10.66 17.81
C ASP A 139 3.73 10.02 17.85
N ASP A 140 3.98 9.12 18.79
CA ASP A 140 5.28 8.49 19.01
C ASP A 140 5.39 7.07 18.43
N HIS A 141 4.28 6.48 18.00
CA HIS A 141 4.28 5.21 17.28
C HIS A 141 4.94 5.33 15.89
N TYR A 142 5.58 4.25 15.45
CA TYR A 142 6.17 4.15 14.13
C TYR A 142 5.19 3.53 13.13
N TYR A 143 5.11 4.14 11.95
CA TYR A 143 4.29 3.70 10.83
C TYR A 143 5.19 3.46 9.63
N ILE A 144 5.24 2.21 9.19
CA ILE A 144 6.04 1.78 8.05
C ILE A 144 5.11 1.71 6.86
N ILE A 145 5.37 2.52 5.86
CA ILE A 145 4.58 2.54 4.64
C ILE A 145 5.32 1.76 3.57
N ALA A 146 4.70 0.71 3.07
CA ALA A 146 5.24 -0.13 2.01
C ALA A 146 4.33 -0.15 0.79
N GLU A 147 4.91 -0.39 -0.37
CA GLU A 147 4.19 -0.64 -1.62
C GLU A 147 4.43 -2.07 -2.08
N ALA A 148 3.35 -2.81 -2.32
CA ALA A 148 3.39 -4.13 -2.93
C ALA A 148 2.92 -4.06 -4.39
N ASP A 149 3.72 -4.61 -5.30
CA ASP A 149 3.38 -4.75 -6.72
C ASP A 149 3.36 -6.23 -7.11
N LEU A 150 2.33 -6.95 -6.64
CA LEU A 150 2.12 -8.34 -6.98
C LEU A 150 1.44 -8.48 -8.35
N ILE A 151 1.92 -9.41 -9.17
CA ILE A 151 1.27 -9.72 -10.44
C ILE A 151 -0.15 -10.27 -10.18
N PRO A 152 -1.15 -9.99 -11.05
CA PRO A 152 -2.55 -10.35 -10.77
C PRO A 152 -2.81 -11.84 -10.48
N ASN A 153 -1.94 -12.73 -10.96
CA ASN A 153 -2.06 -14.18 -10.80
C ASN A 153 -0.96 -14.79 -9.91
N TYR A 154 -0.37 -14.02 -8.98
CA TYR A 154 0.74 -14.47 -8.14
C TYR A 154 0.49 -15.83 -7.43
N LEU A 155 -0.75 -16.09 -6.96
CA LEU A 155 -1.13 -17.36 -6.32
C LEU A 155 -1.01 -18.58 -7.23
N LYS A 156 -1.00 -18.39 -8.55
CA LYS A 156 -0.78 -19.46 -9.52
C LYS A 156 0.56 -20.16 -9.30
N ALA A 157 1.55 -19.47 -8.72
CA ALA A 157 2.84 -20.03 -8.35
C ALA A 157 2.76 -21.01 -7.16
N ALA A 158 1.71 -20.92 -6.32
CA ALA A 158 1.50 -21.85 -5.20
C ALA A 158 0.71 -23.11 -5.58
N PHE A 159 0.09 -23.15 -6.76
CA PHE A 159 -0.68 -24.32 -7.19
C PHE A 159 0.23 -25.44 -7.65
N LYS A 160 -0.11 -26.66 -7.23
CA LYS A 160 0.59 -27.85 -7.70
C LYS A 160 0.32 -28.08 -9.19
N ASP A 161 1.30 -28.65 -9.87
CA ASP A 161 1.23 -28.98 -11.30
C ASP A 161 0.04 -29.86 -11.69
N GLN A 162 -0.55 -30.61 -10.76
CA GLN A 162 -1.74 -31.42 -11.04
C GLN A 162 -2.92 -30.58 -11.56
N VAL A 163 -3.03 -29.30 -11.18
CA VAL A 163 -4.09 -28.39 -11.64
C VAL A 163 -3.90 -27.97 -13.10
N PHE A 164 -2.68 -28.08 -13.65
CA PHE A 164 -2.33 -27.62 -15.00
C PHE A 164 -2.11 -28.76 -16.00
N LYS A 165 -2.61 -29.97 -15.70
CA LYS A 165 -2.48 -31.14 -16.58
C LYS A 165 -3.24 -30.93 -17.90
N SER A 166 -2.62 -31.36 -19.00
CA SER A 166 -3.27 -31.33 -20.33
C SER A 166 -4.56 -32.15 -20.39
N SER A 167 -4.65 -33.25 -19.63
CA SER A 167 -5.86 -34.08 -19.58
C SER A 167 -7.07 -33.28 -19.08
N ILE A 168 -6.89 -32.44 -18.06
CA ILE A 168 -7.94 -31.55 -17.56
C ILE A 168 -8.33 -30.53 -18.64
N LEU A 169 -7.35 -29.98 -19.37
CA LEU A 169 -7.64 -29.07 -20.49
C LEU A 169 -8.49 -29.76 -21.55
N ASP A 170 -8.18 -31.01 -21.89
CA ASP A 170 -8.91 -31.77 -22.90
C ASP A 170 -10.35 -32.06 -22.46
N GLU A 171 -10.58 -32.30 -21.17
CA GLU A 171 -11.93 -32.49 -20.59
C GLU A 171 -12.78 -31.22 -20.63
N ILE A 172 -12.17 -30.02 -20.51
CA ILE A 172 -12.91 -28.75 -20.49
C ILE A 172 -13.03 -28.08 -21.86
N LYS A 173 -12.46 -28.65 -22.93
CA LYS A 173 -12.63 -28.14 -24.31
C LYS A 173 -14.10 -28.21 -24.71
N MET A 174 -14.60 -27.12 -25.31
CA MET A 174 -16.00 -27.01 -25.69
C MET A 174 -16.24 -27.55 -27.10
N ASN A 175 -17.42 -28.10 -27.36
CA ASN A 175 -17.79 -28.57 -28.69
C ASN A 175 -18.11 -27.38 -29.61
N ASP A 176 -17.37 -27.23 -30.71
CA ASP A 176 -17.58 -26.13 -31.67
C ASP A 176 -18.97 -26.17 -32.35
N LYS A 177 -19.72 -27.29 -32.25
CA LYS A 177 -21.12 -27.35 -32.71
C LYS A 177 -22.04 -26.34 -32.00
N PHE A 178 -21.65 -25.83 -30.83
CA PHE A 178 -22.38 -24.74 -30.16
C PHE A 178 -22.12 -23.36 -30.78
N ILE A 179 -21.22 -23.27 -31.77
CA ILE A 179 -20.82 -22.01 -32.42
C ILE A 179 -21.37 -22.00 -33.86
N ALA A 180 -22.47 -21.28 -34.07
CA ALA A 180 -23.03 -21.08 -35.40
C ALA A 180 -22.21 -20.08 -36.25
N SER A 181 -21.64 -19.05 -35.61
CA SER A 181 -20.76 -18.05 -36.22
C SER A 181 -19.93 -17.38 -35.11
N ASN A 182 -18.64 -17.15 -35.34
CA ASN A 182 -17.74 -16.49 -34.38
C ASN A 182 -16.86 -15.44 -35.09
N PRO A 183 -17.48 -14.39 -35.65
CA PRO A 183 -16.72 -13.32 -36.31
C PRO A 183 -15.80 -12.65 -35.30
N ASN A 184 -14.62 -12.21 -35.73
CA ASN A 184 -13.64 -11.52 -34.88
C ASN A 184 -13.18 -12.31 -33.64
N THR A 185 -13.40 -13.63 -33.59
CA THR A 185 -12.94 -14.49 -32.49
C THR A 185 -13.43 -14.02 -31.12
N LEU A 186 -14.70 -13.61 -31.04
CA LEU A 186 -15.36 -13.13 -29.81
C LEU A 186 -15.36 -14.17 -28.69
N ILE A 187 -15.35 -15.46 -29.04
CA ILE A 187 -15.23 -16.57 -28.10
C ILE A 187 -13.97 -17.37 -28.45
N LEU A 188 -13.22 -17.77 -27.42
CA LEU A 188 -12.00 -18.57 -27.52
C LEU A 188 -12.19 -19.92 -26.81
N GLN A 189 -11.67 -20.98 -27.42
CA GLN A 189 -11.51 -22.26 -26.73
C GLN A 189 -10.53 -22.13 -25.56
N PRO A 190 -10.69 -22.93 -24.48
CA PRO A 190 -9.68 -23.04 -23.44
C PRO A 190 -8.31 -23.40 -24.03
N ARG A 191 -7.26 -22.77 -23.50
CA ARG A 191 -5.87 -22.95 -23.98
C ARG A 191 -4.98 -23.46 -22.86
N LYS A 192 -3.91 -24.15 -23.26
CA LYS A 192 -2.92 -24.64 -22.32
C LYS A 192 -2.30 -23.50 -21.52
N ILE A 193 -2.35 -23.63 -20.20
CA ILE A 193 -1.61 -22.81 -19.25
C ILE A 193 -0.62 -23.71 -18.50
N ARG A 194 0.42 -23.10 -17.94
CA ARG A 194 1.40 -23.76 -17.05
C ARG A 194 1.39 -23.05 -15.71
N GLY A 195 1.93 -23.66 -14.65
CA GLY A 195 2.22 -22.96 -13.40
C GLY A 195 3.08 -21.70 -13.64
N HIS A 196 3.09 -20.81 -12.66
CA HIS A 196 4.00 -19.66 -12.68
C HIS A 196 5.29 -20.02 -11.95
N SER A 197 6.44 -19.73 -12.56
CA SER A 197 7.77 -19.92 -11.96
C SER A 197 8.53 -18.59 -12.05
N GLY A 198 9.20 -18.21 -10.98
CA GLY A 198 9.95 -16.96 -10.89
C GLY A 198 9.23 -15.91 -10.05
N ASP A 199 9.59 -14.65 -10.27
CA ASP A 199 9.14 -13.52 -9.46
C ASP A 199 7.64 -13.32 -9.57
N ILE A 200 7.02 -13.07 -8.43
CA ILE A 200 5.59 -12.83 -8.28
C ILE A 200 5.25 -11.35 -8.07
N GLY A 201 6.27 -10.50 -7.96
CA GLY A 201 6.12 -9.07 -7.74
C GLY A 201 7.29 -8.48 -6.97
N SER A 202 7.06 -7.29 -6.42
CA SER A 202 8.03 -6.60 -5.57
C SER A 202 7.40 -6.00 -4.32
N LEU A 203 8.24 -5.74 -3.32
CA LEU A 203 7.93 -4.95 -2.14
C LEU A 203 8.91 -3.78 -2.06
N GLU A 204 8.40 -2.56 -1.95
CA GLU A 204 9.19 -1.34 -1.84
C GLU A 204 8.85 -0.63 -0.53
N LEU A 205 9.88 -0.19 0.20
CA LEU A 205 9.71 0.71 1.33
C LEU A 205 9.49 2.14 0.81
N ILE A 206 8.32 2.72 1.13
CA ILE A 206 8.05 4.13 0.86
C ILE A 206 8.72 5.00 1.93
N GLY A 207 8.63 4.59 3.20
CA GLY A 207 9.34 5.25 4.30
C GLY A 207 8.85 4.83 5.68
N VAL A 208 9.58 5.28 6.69
CA VAL A 208 9.25 5.09 8.11
C VAL A 208 8.95 6.44 8.73
N PHE A 209 7.79 6.57 9.37
CA PHE A 209 7.30 7.83 9.93
C PHE A 209 6.83 7.64 11.36
N LYS A 210 6.81 8.72 12.15
CA LYS A 210 6.03 8.77 13.39
C LYS A 210 4.62 9.27 13.11
N GLY A 211 3.66 8.97 14.00
CA GLY A 211 2.28 9.44 13.83
C GLY A 211 2.19 10.97 13.69
N LYS A 212 3.04 11.72 14.41
CA LYS A 212 3.13 13.18 14.25
C LYS A 212 3.53 13.64 12.85
N ASP A 213 4.35 12.86 12.15
CA ASP A 213 4.74 13.18 10.77
C ASP A 213 3.55 12.94 9.83
N ILE A 214 2.81 11.84 10.01
CA ILE A 214 1.60 11.54 9.25
C ILE A 214 0.51 12.60 9.50
N LYS A 215 0.28 13.01 10.74
CA LYS A 215 -0.68 14.09 11.08
C LYS A 215 -0.31 15.40 10.40
N ARG A 216 0.99 15.71 10.34
CA ARG A 216 1.50 16.94 9.71
C ARG A 216 1.30 16.94 8.20
N TYR A 217 1.67 15.85 7.52
CA TYR A 217 1.72 15.80 6.05
C TYR A 217 0.48 15.21 5.40
N GLY A 218 -0.31 14.42 6.14
CA GLY A 218 -1.59 13.89 5.69
C GLY A 218 -2.75 14.87 5.84
N ASN A 219 -3.91 14.42 5.37
CA ASN A 219 -5.18 15.12 5.49
C ASN A 219 -6.07 14.38 6.47
N CYS A 220 -6.46 15.03 7.57
CA CYS A 220 -7.49 14.53 8.45
C CYS A 220 -8.83 14.61 7.71
N CYS A 221 -9.39 13.45 7.37
CA CYS A 221 -10.65 13.34 6.64
C CYS A 221 -11.71 12.78 7.60
N ILE A 222 -12.72 13.60 7.89
CA ILE A 222 -13.82 13.21 8.79
C ILE A 222 -14.74 12.17 8.14
N GLN A 223 -15.71 11.66 8.90
CA GLN A 223 -16.69 10.69 8.43
C GLN A 223 -17.41 11.17 7.16
N GLY A 224 -17.47 10.32 6.13
CA GLY A 224 -18.16 10.62 4.87
C GLY A 224 -17.48 11.68 3.97
N GLN A 225 -16.38 12.29 4.40
CA GLN A 225 -15.64 13.22 3.57
C GLN A 225 -14.85 12.47 2.49
N SER A 226 -15.09 12.77 1.23
CA SER A 226 -14.45 12.15 0.07
C SER A 226 -13.54 13.16 -0.64
N PRO A 227 -12.25 13.25 -0.26
CA PRO A 227 -11.35 14.26 -0.81
C PRO A 227 -10.92 13.94 -2.24
N TYR A 228 -10.51 14.95 -2.98
CA TYR A 228 -9.86 14.82 -4.27
C TYR A 228 -8.36 14.56 -4.09
N TYR A 229 -7.81 13.61 -4.83
CA TYR A 229 -6.37 13.34 -4.86
C TYR A 229 -5.82 13.47 -6.27
N LEU A 230 -4.53 13.79 -6.37
CA LEU A 230 -3.82 13.80 -7.65
C LEU A 230 -3.68 12.36 -8.15
N ARG A 231 -4.42 12.00 -9.19
CA ARG A 231 -4.41 10.66 -9.78
C ARG A 231 -3.31 10.52 -10.84
N ASN A 232 -3.11 11.55 -11.66
CA ASN A 232 -2.17 11.49 -12.77
C ASN A 232 -1.60 12.87 -13.12
N ILE A 233 -0.42 12.87 -13.72
CA ILE A 233 0.22 14.03 -14.34
C ILE A 233 0.48 13.68 -15.80
N GLU A 234 -0.17 14.38 -16.72
CA GLU A 234 -0.08 14.13 -18.16
C GLU A 234 0.71 15.28 -18.81
N GLN A 235 1.82 14.99 -19.48
CA GLN A 235 2.45 15.98 -20.36
C GLN A 235 1.55 16.21 -21.59
N ILE A 236 1.38 17.47 -21.97
CA ILE A 236 0.57 17.85 -23.13
C ILE A 236 1.36 18.77 -24.05
N ASP A 237 1.12 18.68 -25.35
CA ASP A 237 1.88 19.47 -26.34
C ASP A 237 1.47 20.94 -26.35
N LYS A 238 0.21 21.23 -26.02
CA LYS A 238 -0.37 22.56 -26.07
C LYS A 238 -1.45 22.74 -25.01
N LEU A 239 -1.56 23.97 -24.51
CA LEU A 239 -2.64 24.36 -23.63
C LEU A 239 -4.00 24.29 -24.35
N VAL A 240 -5.04 23.92 -23.61
CA VAL A 240 -6.42 24.00 -24.08
C VAL A 240 -6.85 25.46 -24.21
N ARG A 241 -7.71 25.75 -25.19
CA ARG A 241 -8.27 27.08 -25.45
C ARG A 241 -8.83 27.70 -24.16
N GLY A 242 -8.40 28.92 -23.85
CA GLY A 242 -8.78 29.63 -22.62
C GLY A 242 -7.96 29.30 -21.38
N ALA A 243 -6.87 28.51 -21.48
CA ALA A 243 -5.90 28.36 -20.39
C ALA A 243 -4.75 29.39 -20.46
N GLU A 244 -4.64 30.14 -21.54
CA GLU A 244 -3.51 31.05 -21.79
C GLU A 244 -3.49 32.29 -20.88
N TYR A 245 -4.63 32.69 -20.28
CA TYR A 245 -4.79 34.05 -19.72
C TYR A 245 -5.39 34.16 -18.31
N ASN A 246 -5.74 33.07 -17.63
CA ASN A 246 -6.72 33.22 -16.55
C ASN A 246 -6.15 33.53 -15.15
N TYR A 247 -5.17 32.82 -14.60
CA TYR A 247 -4.60 33.17 -13.28
C TYR A 247 -3.20 32.61 -13.10
N GLN A 248 -2.16 33.45 -13.24
CA GLN A 248 -0.78 33.04 -12.99
C GLN A 248 -0.48 33.16 -11.48
N PHE A 249 -0.69 32.08 -10.74
CA PHE A 249 -0.25 31.98 -9.35
C PHE A 249 0.67 30.77 -9.16
N LYS A 250 1.49 30.82 -8.10
CA LYS A 250 2.37 29.72 -7.72
C LYS A 250 1.61 28.78 -6.80
N LEU A 251 1.83 27.48 -6.98
CA LEU A 251 1.27 26.48 -6.09
C LEU A 251 1.92 26.59 -4.70
N ASP A 252 1.12 26.58 -3.64
CA ASP A 252 1.66 26.43 -2.29
C ASP A 252 2.06 24.95 -2.06
N LYS A 253 3.04 24.74 -1.18
CA LYS A 253 3.72 23.48 -0.92
C LYS A 253 2.77 22.32 -0.58
N TYR A 254 1.55 22.62 -0.13
CA TYR A 254 0.55 21.62 0.28
C TYR A 254 -0.91 21.95 -0.11
N ASN A 255 -1.18 23.14 -0.68
CA ASN A 255 -2.55 23.61 -0.93
C ASN A 255 -2.68 24.16 -2.36
N LEU A 256 -3.32 23.38 -3.23
CA LEU A 256 -3.70 23.83 -4.58
C LEU A 256 -4.89 24.81 -4.55
N TYR A 257 -5.74 24.73 -3.53
CA TYR A 257 -7.04 25.40 -3.48
C TYR A 257 -7.32 26.17 -2.19
N GLY A 258 -6.51 26.00 -1.14
CA GLY A 258 -6.92 26.38 0.22
C GLY A 258 -8.16 25.61 0.72
N ASP A 259 -8.55 24.56 -0.02
CA ASP A 259 -9.78 23.80 0.18
C ASP A 259 -9.47 22.50 0.96
N PRO A 260 -10.11 22.27 2.12
CA PRO A 260 -9.94 21.04 2.90
C PRO A 260 -10.32 19.76 2.14
N ASP A 261 -11.03 19.87 1.00
CA ASP A 261 -11.46 18.73 0.20
C ASP A 261 -10.40 18.19 -0.78
N HIS A 262 -9.16 18.68 -0.74
CA HIS A 262 -8.06 18.14 -1.55
C HIS A 262 -6.94 17.55 -0.69
N ILE A 263 -6.49 16.35 -1.07
CA ILE A 263 -5.29 15.74 -0.50
C ILE A 263 -4.09 16.62 -0.81
N LYS A 264 -3.28 16.87 0.23
CA LYS A 264 -2.02 17.60 0.15
C LYS A 264 -1.09 16.92 -0.84
N ILE A 265 -0.63 17.68 -1.82
CA ILE A 265 0.43 17.26 -2.74
C ILE A 265 1.74 17.92 -2.33
N ARG A 266 2.84 17.20 -2.50
CA ARG A 266 4.18 17.77 -2.35
C ARG A 266 4.59 18.42 -3.67
N ILE A 267 5.16 19.62 -3.57
CA ILE A 267 5.66 20.37 -4.72
C ILE A 267 7.08 20.83 -4.44
N ASP A 268 8.01 20.40 -5.29
CA ASP A 268 9.40 20.83 -5.26
C ASP A 268 9.62 21.92 -6.32
N ASN A 269 10.32 22.99 -5.93
CA ASN A 269 10.56 24.17 -6.76
C ASN A 269 9.28 24.79 -7.34
N ASN A 270 8.25 24.98 -6.50
CA ASN A 270 6.97 25.59 -6.91
C ASN A 270 7.10 26.91 -7.70
N LYS A 271 8.16 27.69 -7.48
CA LYS A 271 8.48 28.91 -8.22
C LYS A 271 8.64 28.69 -9.73
N ASN A 272 8.92 27.46 -10.15
CA ASN A 272 9.10 27.06 -11.54
C ASN A 272 7.81 26.51 -12.16
N ILE A 273 6.69 26.53 -11.44
CA ILE A 273 5.39 26.07 -11.91
C ILE A 273 4.43 27.25 -11.98
N LEU A 274 3.89 27.49 -13.17
CA LEU A 274 2.87 28.48 -13.43
C LEU A 274 1.53 27.78 -13.63
N VAL A 275 0.56 28.06 -12.77
CA VAL A 275 -0.82 27.61 -13.00
C VAL A 275 -1.42 28.42 -14.16
N LYS A 276 -2.05 27.73 -15.10
CA LYS A 276 -2.64 28.30 -16.32
C LYS A 276 -4.16 28.25 -16.29
N LYS A 277 -4.70 27.13 -15.82
CA LYS A 277 -6.14 26.93 -15.69
C LYS A 277 -6.45 25.95 -14.58
N VAL A 278 -7.50 26.24 -13.82
CA VAL A 278 -8.00 25.39 -12.74
C VAL A 278 -9.44 25.05 -13.05
N ASN A 279 -9.75 23.76 -13.07
CA ASN A 279 -11.11 23.22 -13.09
C ASN A 279 -11.25 22.26 -11.90
N LYS A 280 -12.48 21.91 -11.54
CA LYS A 280 -12.78 21.02 -10.41
C LYS A 280 -11.93 19.74 -10.34
N THR A 281 -11.67 19.10 -11.47
CA THR A 281 -10.94 17.82 -11.53
C THR A 281 -9.63 17.89 -12.30
N THR A 282 -9.26 19.07 -12.81
CA THR A 282 -8.07 19.21 -13.65
C THR A 282 -7.39 20.55 -13.45
N ILE A 283 -6.06 20.55 -13.41
CA ILE A 283 -5.26 21.77 -13.39
C ILE A 283 -4.24 21.71 -14.53
N TYR A 284 -4.14 22.80 -15.28
CA TYR A 284 -3.17 22.96 -16.34
C TYR A 284 -2.05 23.84 -15.82
N ILE A 285 -0.82 23.36 -15.95
CA ILE A 285 0.38 24.06 -15.52
C ILE A 285 1.37 24.19 -16.68
N GLU A 286 2.18 25.24 -16.64
CA GLU A 286 3.39 25.40 -17.42
C GLU A 286 4.58 25.35 -16.47
N THR A 287 5.66 24.70 -16.89
CA THR A 287 6.93 24.70 -16.18
C THR A 287 7.88 25.68 -16.84
N ILE A 288 8.60 26.48 -16.04
CA ILE A 288 9.62 27.43 -16.51
C ILE A 288 11.04 27.05 -16.05
N GLY A 289 11.15 25.93 -15.34
CA GLY A 289 12.39 25.41 -14.79
C GLY A 289 12.16 24.04 -14.14
N PRO A 290 13.20 23.40 -13.60
CA PRO A 290 13.08 22.08 -12.98
C PRO A 290 12.11 22.12 -11.79
N ALA A 291 11.12 21.24 -11.81
CA ALA A 291 10.13 21.11 -10.74
C ALA A 291 9.70 19.65 -10.57
N ALA A 292 9.11 19.32 -9.43
CA ALA A 292 8.49 18.02 -9.24
C ALA A 292 7.19 18.14 -8.45
N ILE A 293 6.24 17.25 -8.73
CA ILE A 293 5.01 17.11 -7.95
C ILE A 293 4.90 15.65 -7.51
N ASN A 294 4.80 15.41 -6.20
CA ASN A 294 4.72 14.06 -5.63
C ASN A 294 5.84 13.13 -6.17
N GLY A 295 7.06 13.66 -6.26
CA GLY A 295 8.24 12.95 -6.80
C GLY A 295 8.30 12.85 -8.33
N THR A 296 7.22 13.12 -9.06
CA THR A 296 7.21 13.13 -10.52
C THR A 296 7.97 14.35 -11.04
N ILE A 297 9.11 14.11 -11.69
CA ILE A 297 9.94 15.14 -12.32
C ILE A 297 9.18 15.75 -13.50
N LEU A 298 9.13 17.07 -13.55
CA LEU A 298 8.57 17.84 -14.64
C LEU A 298 9.71 18.50 -15.43
N GLU A 299 9.75 18.24 -16.74
CA GLU A 299 10.72 18.85 -17.64
C GLU A 299 10.45 20.35 -17.78
N PRO A 300 11.49 21.21 -17.84
CA PRO A 300 11.32 22.64 -18.06
C PRO A 300 10.64 22.95 -19.40
N ASN A 301 9.91 24.07 -19.46
CA ASN A 301 9.28 24.61 -20.68
C ASN A 301 8.27 23.64 -21.32
N LYS A 302 7.59 22.84 -20.49
CA LYS A 302 6.52 21.93 -20.88
C LYS A 302 5.20 22.28 -20.21
N TYR A 303 4.12 21.83 -20.83
CA TYR A 303 2.77 21.91 -20.28
C TYR A 303 2.37 20.57 -19.69
N TYR A 304 1.69 20.62 -18.54
CA TYR A 304 1.14 19.44 -17.88
C TYR A 304 -0.32 19.65 -17.50
N LYS A 305 -1.07 18.55 -17.54
CA LYS A 305 -2.42 18.42 -17.03
C LYS A 305 -2.38 17.52 -15.80
N LEU A 306 -2.63 18.13 -14.65
CA LEU A 306 -2.84 17.43 -13.38
C LEU A 306 -4.29 16.96 -13.34
N VAL A 307 -4.50 15.66 -13.14
CA VAL A 307 -5.83 15.03 -13.10
C VAL A 307 -6.14 14.62 -11.68
N PHE A 308 -7.23 15.14 -11.13
CA PHE A 308 -7.73 14.83 -9.80
C PHE A 308 -8.91 13.88 -9.88
N ALA A 309 -8.94 12.90 -8.98
CA ALA A 309 -10.05 11.98 -8.81
C ALA A 309 -10.58 12.06 -7.39
N LYS A 310 -11.89 11.85 -7.23
CA LYS A 310 -12.53 11.78 -5.92
C LYS A 310 -12.20 10.44 -5.27
N PHE A 311 -11.69 10.48 -4.05
CA PHE A 311 -11.50 9.30 -3.22
C PHE A 311 -12.82 9.00 -2.51
N GLU A 312 -13.66 8.18 -3.12
CA GLU A 312 -14.98 7.84 -2.57
C GLU A 312 -14.83 7.07 -1.25
N ARG A 313 -15.29 7.68 -0.16
CA ARG A 313 -15.29 7.11 1.19
C ARG A 313 -16.72 6.88 1.67
N ASN A 314 -17.00 5.64 2.03
CA ASN A 314 -18.17 5.26 2.83
C ASN A 314 -17.75 4.95 4.29
N SER A 315 -16.58 5.46 4.71
CA SER A 315 -16.01 5.21 6.03
C SER A 315 -16.77 5.98 7.11
N SER A 316 -17.09 5.30 8.21
CA SER A 316 -17.67 5.88 9.42
C SER A 316 -16.61 6.45 10.38
N TRP A 317 -15.34 6.51 9.95
CA TRP A 317 -14.20 6.80 10.82
C TRP A 317 -13.49 8.09 10.41
N ILE A 318 -12.83 8.72 11.37
CA ILE A 318 -11.82 9.75 11.12
C ILE A 318 -10.54 9.04 10.68
N GLU A 319 -9.99 9.45 9.53
CA GLU A 319 -8.77 8.87 8.96
C GLU A 319 -7.83 9.95 8.50
N TYR A 320 -6.54 9.75 8.73
CA TYR A 320 -5.49 10.54 8.14
C TYR A 320 -5.07 9.89 6.84
N ILE A 321 -5.35 10.60 5.77
CA ILE A 321 -5.23 10.10 4.40
C ILE A 321 -4.13 10.88 3.71
N ALA A 322 -3.28 10.17 2.98
CA ALA A 322 -2.19 10.80 2.27
C ALA A 322 -1.89 10.09 0.96
N HIS A 323 -1.43 10.85 -0.02
CA HIS A 323 -0.90 10.28 -1.24
C HIS A 323 0.45 9.63 -0.91
N LYS A 324 0.69 8.41 -1.39
CA LYS A 324 1.86 7.62 -1.00
C LYS A 324 3.19 8.33 -1.29
N ASN A 325 3.24 9.09 -2.38
CA ASN A 325 4.41 9.90 -2.76
C ASN A 325 4.49 11.29 -2.09
N THR A 326 3.51 11.69 -1.27
CA THR A 326 3.59 12.97 -0.53
C THR A 326 4.78 12.96 0.43
N PHE A 327 5.17 11.78 0.92
CA PHE A 327 6.23 11.60 1.88
C PHE A 327 7.63 11.43 1.30
N ASP A 328 7.76 11.33 -0.02
CA ASP A 328 9.08 11.26 -0.65
C ASP A 328 9.92 12.45 -0.17
N GLY A 329 11.19 12.23 0.13
CA GLY A 329 12.12 13.29 0.54
C GLY A 329 11.73 14.05 1.83
N LEU A 330 10.72 13.61 2.57
CA LEU A 330 10.44 14.08 3.93
C LEU A 330 11.30 13.31 4.93
N GLN A 331 11.17 13.65 6.21
CA GLN A 331 11.90 12.98 7.29
C GLN A 331 11.54 11.49 7.33
N ASP A 332 12.45 10.66 6.85
CA ASP A 332 12.42 9.21 7.02
C ASP A 332 13.10 8.85 8.35
N ARG A 333 12.40 8.12 9.21
CA ARG A 333 12.86 7.67 10.53
C ARG A 333 13.44 6.27 10.52
N SER A 334 13.77 5.71 9.35
CA SER A 334 14.39 4.39 9.23
C SER A 334 15.64 4.27 10.10
N GLU A 335 16.57 5.22 9.99
CA GLU A 335 17.80 5.20 10.79
C GLU A 335 17.54 5.36 12.28
N GLU A 336 16.56 6.18 12.67
CA GLU A 336 16.16 6.35 14.07
C GLU A 336 15.64 5.01 14.64
N LEU A 337 14.74 4.34 13.92
CA LEU A 337 14.19 3.06 14.34
C LEU A 337 15.25 1.96 14.40
N ILE A 338 16.14 1.89 13.40
CA ILE A 338 17.24 0.92 13.37
C ILE A 338 18.20 1.15 14.55
N ARG A 339 18.52 2.40 14.89
CA ARG A 339 19.36 2.70 16.07
C ARG A 339 18.69 2.28 17.36
N ILE A 340 17.37 2.40 17.48
CA ILE A 340 16.62 1.88 18.62
C ILE A 340 16.79 0.36 18.67
N PHE A 341 16.56 -0.35 17.57
CA PHE A 341 16.74 -1.80 17.52
C PHE A 341 18.16 -2.20 17.93
N ASP A 342 19.17 -1.58 17.32
CA ASP A 342 20.58 -1.83 17.62
C ASP A 342 20.94 -1.58 19.10
N SER A 343 20.27 -0.66 19.79
CA SER A 343 20.50 -0.39 21.21
C SER A 343 19.88 -1.42 22.16
N LEU A 344 18.98 -2.26 21.66
CA LEU A 344 18.28 -3.28 22.43
C LEU A 344 18.97 -4.66 22.37
N ILE A 345 19.83 -4.85 21.38
CA ILE A 345 20.66 -6.06 21.20
C ILE A 345 21.87 -5.92 22.11
#